data_AF-A0A260SM36-F1
#
_entry.id   AF-A0A260SM36-F1
#
_cell.length_a   1.000
_cell.length_b   1.000
_cell.length_c   1.000
_cell.angle_alpha   90.00
_cell.angle_beta   90.00
_cell.angle_gamma   90.00
#
_symmetry.space_group_name_H-M   'P 1'
#
loop_
_entity.id
_entity.type
_entity.pdbx_description
1 polymer ?
#
loop_
_entity_poly.entity_id
_entity_poly.type
_entity_poly.pdbx_seq_one_letter_code
_entity_poly.pdbx_strand_id
1 'polypeptide(L)'
;MPQNTSSTGRRTTAAHNARTTGIVTHTTVLVSGPQQATITATAAATDEAQMIVALGHVMMTFRSAETVSAVITGFATVRAALAGADGQAPHPAQPGAEFGAAAISVLWLDSPEHTAVPHHRYSSEQRRTIHWVDLHMGPVTWRITDRIGYDTLMAELRRVHRAAVGVFLDGSRYRRDPAKLLDVFDDV
;
A
#
# COMPACT_ATOMS: atom_id res chain seq x y z
N MET A 1 -49.98 29.28 20.05
CA MET A 1 -49.57 27.93 19.63
C MET A 1 -48.34 28.01 18.74
N PRO A 2 -47.48 26.98 18.79
CA PRO A 2 -46.01 27.09 18.68
C PRO A 2 -45.49 26.41 17.40
N GLN A 3 -44.18 26.45 17.16
CA GLN A 3 -43.43 25.27 16.73
C GLN A 3 -41.93 25.40 16.95
N ASN A 4 -41.38 24.33 17.53
CA ASN A 4 -39.98 24.00 17.79
C ASN A 4 -39.07 24.17 16.57
N THR A 5 -37.78 24.38 16.80
CA THR A 5 -36.79 23.46 16.22
C THR A 5 -35.57 23.30 17.12
N SER A 6 -35.29 22.03 17.36
CA SER A 6 -34.19 21.41 18.09
C SER A 6 -32.88 21.37 17.32
N SER A 7 -31.80 21.12 18.08
CA SER A 7 -30.54 20.46 17.69
C SER A 7 -29.43 21.30 17.04
N THR A 8 -28.45 21.63 17.89
CA THR A 8 -27.10 21.06 17.90
C THR A 8 -26.46 20.73 16.54
N GLY A 9 -25.32 21.37 16.30
CA GLY A 9 -24.30 20.91 15.38
C GLY A 9 -23.11 21.86 15.46
N ARG A 10 -22.16 21.59 16.37
CA ARG A 10 -20.84 22.22 16.33
C ARG A 10 -20.15 21.68 15.08
N ARG A 11 -20.45 22.28 13.92
CA ARG A 11 -19.74 22.00 12.67
C ARG A 11 -18.35 22.58 12.84
N THR A 12 -17.37 21.70 13.00
CA THR A 12 -15.97 22.07 12.88
C THR A 12 -15.78 22.65 11.48
N THR A 13 -15.66 23.97 11.40
CA THR A 13 -15.56 24.70 10.13
C THR A 13 -14.17 24.53 9.55
N ALA A 14 -14.02 24.65 8.22
CA ALA A 14 -12.72 24.74 7.55
C ALA A 14 -11.78 25.79 8.17
N ALA A 15 -12.32 26.83 8.82
CA ALA A 15 -11.56 27.82 9.58
C ALA A 15 -10.82 27.25 10.81
N HIS A 16 -11.22 26.09 11.34
CA HIS A 16 -10.49 25.36 12.38
C HIS A 16 -9.27 24.61 11.79
N ASN A 17 -9.37 24.14 10.54
CA ASN A 17 -8.26 23.54 9.79
C ASN A 17 -7.22 24.58 9.34
N ALA A 18 -7.57 25.88 9.35
CA ALA A 18 -6.70 26.98 8.95
C ALA A 18 -5.57 27.30 9.96
N ARG A 19 -5.48 26.59 11.09
CA ARG A 19 -4.37 26.67 12.07
C ARG A 19 -3.41 25.48 12.01
N THR A 20 -3.59 24.57 11.05
CA THR A 20 -2.79 23.36 10.94
C THR A 20 -1.64 23.54 9.95
N THR A 21 -0.41 23.21 10.36
CA THR A 21 0.80 23.32 9.52
C THR A 21 0.79 22.41 8.28
N GLY A 22 -0.12 21.43 8.21
CA GLY A 22 -0.42 20.62 7.02
C GLY A 22 -1.35 19.46 7.33
N ILE A 23 -2.21 19.06 6.39
CA ILE A 23 -3.10 17.90 6.51
C ILE A 23 -2.82 16.97 5.32
N VAL A 24 -2.42 15.73 5.60
CA VAL A 24 -2.33 14.67 4.59
C VAL A 24 -3.66 13.94 4.54
N THR A 25 -4.44 14.18 3.49
CA THR A 25 -5.76 13.54 3.31
C THR A 25 -5.68 12.23 2.55
N HIS A 26 -4.65 12.07 1.73
CA HIS A 26 -4.46 10.88 0.90
C HIS A 26 -3.00 10.73 0.51
N THR A 27 -2.50 9.50 0.54
CA THR A 27 -1.12 9.18 0.17
C THR A 27 -1.10 8.19 -0.97
N THR A 28 -0.43 8.56 -2.06
CA THR A 28 -0.15 7.66 -3.19
C THR A 28 1.33 7.32 -3.21
N VAL A 29 1.65 6.03 -3.19
CA VAL A 29 3.00 5.51 -3.34
C VAL A 29 3.16 5.01 -4.77
N LEU A 30 4.17 5.50 -5.47
CA LEU A 30 4.52 5.02 -6.80
C LEU A 30 5.44 3.81 -6.70
N VAL A 31 5.08 2.73 -7.39
CA VAL A 31 5.88 1.52 -7.55
C VAL A 31 6.32 1.45 -9.00
N SER A 32 7.59 1.80 -9.25
CA SER A 32 8.19 1.82 -10.58
C SER A 32 9.66 1.46 -10.52
N GLY A 33 10.14 0.71 -11.51
CA GLY A 33 11.52 0.23 -11.57
C GLY A 33 11.87 -0.73 -10.43
N PRO A 34 13.13 -1.18 -10.32
CA PRO A 34 13.54 -2.16 -9.32
C PRO A 34 13.25 -1.70 -7.88
N GLN A 35 12.60 -2.56 -7.11
CA GLN A 35 12.28 -2.33 -5.70
C GLN A 35 13.27 -3.05 -4.79
N GLN A 36 13.60 -2.42 -3.65
CA GLN A 36 14.45 -3.01 -2.62
C GLN A 36 13.87 -2.69 -1.23
N ALA A 37 13.77 -3.72 -0.39
CA ALA A 37 13.32 -3.61 0.98
C ALA A 37 14.46 -3.81 1.98
N THR A 38 14.43 -3.06 3.07
CA THR A 38 15.21 -3.37 4.28
C THR A 38 14.26 -3.89 5.35
N ILE A 39 14.64 -4.99 6.00
CA ILE A 39 13.85 -5.64 7.05
C ILE A 39 14.59 -5.49 8.37
N THR A 40 13.92 -4.97 9.38
CA THR A 40 14.42 -4.87 10.75
C THR A 40 13.43 -5.56 11.66
N ALA A 41 13.90 -6.48 12.49
CA ALA A 41 13.08 -7.16 13.48
C ALA A 41 13.62 -6.89 14.88
N THR A 42 12.72 -6.63 15.82
CA THR A 42 13.02 -6.42 17.23
C THR A 42 12.19 -7.37 18.09
N ALA A 43 12.77 -7.85 19.19
CA ALA A 43 12.12 -8.79 20.11
C ALA A 43 11.50 -10.02 19.42
N ALA A 44 12.18 -10.58 18.43
CA ALA A 44 11.69 -11.72 17.65
C ALA A 44 11.37 -12.94 18.55
N ALA A 45 10.36 -13.71 18.16
CA ALA A 45 9.82 -14.85 18.90
C ALA A 45 9.30 -14.53 20.31
N THR A 46 8.83 -13.29 20.52
CA THR A 46 8.16 -12.86 21.76
C THR A 46 6.81 -12.21 21.43
N ASP A 47 5.98 -11.96 22.43
CA ASP A 47 4.70 -11.24 22.27
C ASP A 47 4.89 -9.76 21.87
N GLU A 48 6.07 -9.21 22.12
CA GLU A 48 6.44 -7.82 21.77
C GLU A 48 7.18 -7.73 20.42
N ALA A 49 7.16 -8.81 19.64
CA ALA A 49 7.82 -8.85 18.34
C ALA A 49 7.29 -7.75 17.41
N GLN A 50 8.20 -7.03 16.78
CA GLN A 50 7.89 -6.01 15.78
C GLN A 50 8.81 -6.18 14.59
N MET A 51 8.24 -6.08 13.39
CA MET A 51 8.99 -6.09 12.14
C MET A 51 8.72 -4.80 11.37
N ILE A 52 9.79 -4.11 11.00
CA ILE A 52 9.77 -2.90 10.17
C ILE A 52 10.32 -3.26 8.80
N VAL A 53 9.59 -2.88 7.76
CA VAL A 53 9.94 -3.08 6.35
C VAL A 53 10.00 -1.69 5.71
N ALA A 54 11.19 -1.27 5.30
CA ALA A 54 11.39 -0.03 4.56
C ALA A 54 11.48 -0.32 3.06
N LEU A 55 10.59 0.28 2.27
CA LEU A 55 10.56 0.27 0.81
C LEU A 55 10.69 1.70 0.30
N GLY A 56 11.91 2.11 -0.08
CA GLY A 56 12.19 3.50 -0.43
C GLY A 56 11.78 4.47 0.69
N HIS A 57 10.79 5.32 0.41
CA HIS A 57 10.26 6.31 1.36
C HIS A 57 9.07 5.80 2.20
N VAL A 58 8.73 4.51 2.11
CA VAL A 58 7.62 3.90 2.85
C VAL A 58 8.17 2.97 3.92
N MET A 59 7.83 3.25 5.18
CA MET A 59 8.15 2.39 6.31
C MET A 59 6.88 1.70 6.81
N MET A 60 6.80 0.38 6.64
CA MET A 60 5.69 -0.44 7.11
C MET A 60 6.07 -1.17 8.38
N THR A 61 5.23 -1.10 9.41
CA THR A 61 5.42 -1.79 10.68
C THR A 61 4.35 -2.86 10.85
N PHE A 62 4.78 -4.05 11.24
CA PHE A 62 3.95 -5.23 11.46
C PHE A 62 4.17 -5.80 12.87
N ARG A 63 3.12 -6.42 13.42
CA ARG A 63 3.13 -7.13 14.70
C ARG A 63 2.70 -8.59 14.62
N SER A 64 2.39 -9.08 13.42
CA SER A 64 1.97 -10.47 13.19
C SER A 64 2.33 -10.92 11.77
N ALA A 65 2.48 -12.23 11.59
CA ALA A 65 2.65 -12.82 10.27
C ALA A 65 1.34 -12.78 9.47
N GLU A 66 0.19 -12.80 10.14
CA GLU A 66 -1.14 -12.59 9.55
C GLU A 66 -1.21 -11.30 8.72
N THR A 67 -0.87 -10.16 9.33
CA THR A 67 -1.00 -8.87 8.68
C THR A 67 -0.01 -8.72 7.53
N VAL A 68 1.19 -9.30 7.66
CA VAL A 68 2.15 -9.40 6.55
C VAL A 68 1.55 -10.20 5.41
N SER A 69 0.98 -11.37 5.72
CA SER A 69 0.33 -12.24 4.74
C SER A 69 -0.79 -11.51 4.00
N ALA A 70 -1.66 -10.79 4.72
CA ALA A 70 -2.78 -10.04 4.16
C ALA A 70 -2.34 -8.91 3.23
N VAL A 71 -1.32 -8.13 3.60
CA VAL A 71 -0.74 -7.10 2.73
C VAL A 71 -0.24 -7.71 1.42
N ILE A 72 0.47 -8.85 1.50
CA ILE A 72 1.01 -9.51 0.30
C ILE A 72 -0.10 -10.09 -0.57
N THR A 73 -1.14 -10.65 0.03
CA THR A 73 -2.34 -11.08 -0.72
C THR A 73 -2.95 -9.92 -1.49
N GLY A 74 -3.04 -8.73 -0.90
CA GLY A 74 -3.54 -7.56 -1.61
C GLY A 74 -2.69 -7.18 -2.82
N PHE A 75 -1.37 -7.21 -2.70
CA PHE A 75 -0.50 -7.02 -3.87
C PHE A 75 -0.66 -8.11 -4.92
N ALA A 76 -0.86 -9.36 -4.53
CA ALA A 76 -1.02 -10.47 -5.48
C ALA A 76 -2.25 -10.28 -6.40
N THR A 77 -3.30 -9.58 -5.95
CA THR A 77 -4.49 -9.25 -6.78
C THR A 77 -4.15 -8.36 -7.99
N VAL A 78 -3.04 -7.62 -7.96
CA VAL A 78 -2.64 -6.69 -9.02
C VAL A 78 -2.16 -7.42 -10.27
N ARG A 79 -1.64 -8.66 -10.12
CA ARG A 79 -0.91 -9.37 -11.19
C ARG A 79 -1.67 -9.43 -12.52
N ALA A 80 -2.95 -9.83 -12.46
CA ALA A 80 -3.78 -9.98 -13.66
C ALA A 80 -4.13 -8.63 -14.29
N ALA A 81 -4.32 -7.59 -13.47
CA ALA A 81 -4.68 -6.25 -13.88
C ALA A 81 -3.51 -5.46 -14.52
N LEU A 82 -2.27 -5.92 -14.34
CA LEU A 82 -1.05 -5.23 -14.81
C LEU A 82 -0.71 -5.46 -16.29
N ALA A 83 -1.60 -6.11 -17.05
CA ALA A 83 -1.39 -6.35 -18.48
C ALA A 83 -1.24 -5.01 -19.24
N GLY A 84 -0.14 -4.88 -20.00
CA GLY A 84 0.14 -3.69 -20.81
C GLY A 84 0.77 -2.50 -20.06
N ALA A 85 1.05 -2.63 -18.76
CA ALA A 85 1.76 -1.60 -18.01
C ALA A 85 3.24 -1.52 -18.41
N ASP A 86 3.73 -0.32 -18.73
CA ASP A 86 5.03 -0.09 -19.36
C ASP A 86 5.86 1.02 -18.69
N GLY A 87 5.43 1.48 -17.51
CA GLY A 87 6.12 2.49 -16.72
C GLY A 87 5.82 3.92 -17.11
N GLN A 88 4.95 4.14 -18.10
CA GLN A 88 4.64 5.50 -18.57
C GLN A 88 3.41 6.12 -17.89
N ALA A 89 2.94 5.50 -16.81
CA ALA A 89 1.77 5.96 -16.06
C ALA A 89 1.94 7.42 -15.60
N PRO A 90 0.87 8.22 -15.61
CA PRO A 90 0.93 9.58 -15.07
C PRO A 90 1.34 9.57 -13.60
N HIS A 91 2.43 10.26 -13.28
CA HIS A 91 2.84 10.51 -11.91
C HIS A 91 1.92 11.57 -11.27
N PRO A 92 1.38 11.35 -10.05
CA PRO A 92 0.71 12.41 -9.32
C PRO A 92 1.69 13.57 -9.12
N ALA A 93 1.19 14.80 -9.27
CA ALA A 93 1.99 16.00 -9.05
C ALA A 93 2.54 16.00 -7.62
N GLN A 94 3.86 15.98 -7.48
CA GLN A 94 4.51 16.09 -6.17
C GLN A 94 4.76 17.57 -5.88
N PRO A 95 4.28 18.10 -4.74
CA PRO A 95 4.66 19.44 -4.32
C PRO A 95 6.15 19.46 -3.97
N GLY A 96 6.91 20.32 -4.64
CA GLY A 96 8.28 20.69 -4.26
C GLY A 96 9.33 19.60 -4.43
N ALA A 97 9.69 19.29 -5.68
CA ALA A 97 10.89 18.47 -5.95
C ALA A 97 12.15 19.05 -5.29
N GLU A 98 12.16 20.35 -4.95
CA GLU A 98 13.21 21.03 -4.19
C GLU A 98 13.30 20.65 -2.69
N PHE A 99 12.27 20.03 -2.10
CA PHE A 99 12.20 19.71 -0.66
C PHE A 99 12.33 18.22 -0.34
N GLY A 100 12.56 17.37 -1.36
CA GLY A 100 12.72 15.93 -1.22
C GLY A 100 11.41 15.14 -1.21
N ALA A 101 11.51 13.83 -1.35
CA ALA A 101 10.34 12.95 -1.36
C ALA A 101 9.77 12.75 0.05
N ALA A 102 8.45 12.90 0.18
CA ALA A 102 7.76 12.66 1.45
C ALA A 102 7.95 11.21 1.92
N ALA A 103 8.41 11.04 3.16
CA ALA A 103 8.47 9.74 3.81
C ALA A 103 7.20 9.47 4.60
N ILE A 104 6.69 8.24 4.50
CA ILE A 104 5.47 7.81 5.21
C ILE A 104 5.79 6.63 6.10
N SER A 105 5.15 6.60 7.27
CA SER A 105 5.16 5.44 8.15
C SER A 105 3.74 4.90 8.28
N VAL A 106 3.59 3.61 8.05
CA VAL A 106 2.32 2.89 8.15
C VAL A 106 2.48 1.81 9.20
N LEU A 107 1.61 1.83 10.20
CA LEU A 107 1.46 0.73 11.14
C LEU A 107 0.25 -0.10 10.73
N TRP A 108 0.47 -1.35 10.33
CA TRP A 108 -0.60 -2.26 10.01
C TRP A 108 -1.05 -2.98 11.28
N LEU A 109 -2.23 -2.59 11.78
CA LEU A 109 -2.82 -3.16 13.00
C LEU A 109 -3.67 -4.39 12.74
N ASP A 110 -4.19 -4.52 11.51
CA ASP A 110 -5.06 -5.61 11.08
C ASP A 110 -4.89 -5.83 9.57
N SER A 111 -5.45 -6.92 9.06
CA SER A 111 -5.54 -7.26 7.65
C SER A 111 -6.24 -6.13 6.87
N PRO A 112 -5.55 -5.43 5.96
CA PRO A 112 -6.16 -4.31 5.27
C PRO A 112 -7.12 -4.78 4.19
N GLU A 113 -8.30 -4.15 4.14
CA GLU A 113 -9.14 -4.17 2.95
C GLU A 113 -8.33 -3.64 1.76
N HIS A 114 -8.48 -4.32 0.63
CA HIS A 114 -7.73 -3.99 -0.56
C HIS A 114 -8.58 -4.14 -1.82
N THR A 115 -8.30 -3.31 -2.83
CA THR A 115 -8.94 -3.39 -4.14
C THR A 115 -7.96 -2.92 -5.20
N ALA A 116 -7.70 -3.78 -6.18
CA ALA A 116 -6.92 -3.44 -7.37
C ALA A 116 -7.82 -2.81 -8.43
N VAL A 117 -7.50 -1.59 -8.84
CA VAL A 117 -8.24 -0.82 -9.83
C VAL A 117 -7.36 -0.63 -11.07
N PRO A 118 -7.61 -1.36 -12.17
CA PRO A 118 -6.90 -1.13 -13.42
C PRO A 118 -7.31 0.21 -14.03
N HIS A 119 -6.32 0.96 -14.49
CA HIS A 119 -6.50 2.23 -15.16
C HIS A 119 -5.81 2.21 -16.53
N HIS A 120 -6.37 3.01 -17.43
CA HIS A 120 -5.76 3.27 -18.73
C HIS A 120 -6.05 4.70 -19.19
N ARG A 121 -5.15 5.25 -19.99
CA ARG A 121 -5.32 6.58 -20.59
C ARG A 121 -4.60 6.65 -21.92
N TYR A 122 -5.25 7.23 -22.93
CA TYR A 122 -4.58 7.56 -24.19
C TYR A 122 -3.61 8.73 -23.98
N SER A 123 -2.34 8.54 -24.37
CA SER A 123 -1.34 9.60 -24.42
C SER A 123 -1.16 10.06 -25.86
N SER A 124 -1.46 11.34 -26.11
CA SER A 124 -1.23 11.97 -27.42
C SER A 124 0.26 12.09 -27.76
N GLU A 125 1.11 12.26 -26.73
CA GLU A 125 2.57 12.35 -26.87
C GLU A 125 3.16 11.02 -27.32
N GLN A 126 2.74 9.92 -26.69
CA GLN A 126 3.23 8.58 -27.01
C GLN A 126 2.41 7.87 -28.10
N ARG A 127 1.31 8.49 -28.54
CA ARG A 127 0.35 7.97 -29.53
C ARG A 127 -0.15 6.56 -29.20
N ARG A 128 -0.31 6.24 -27.92
CA ARG A 128 -0.72 4.91 -27.44
C ARG A 128 -1.50 5.01 -26.12
N THR A 129 -2.18 3.92 -25.79
CA THR A 129 -2.82 3.75 -24.47
C THR A 129 -1.79 3.30 -23.46
N ILE A 130 -1.71 4.03 -22.35
CA ILE A 130 -0.86 3.74 -21.20
C ILE A 130 -1.73 3.05 -20.14
N HIS A 131 -1.19 2.01 -19.50
CA HIS A 131 -1.87 1.21 -18.48
C HIS A 131 -1.14 1.27 -17.15
N TRP A 132 -1.89 1.26 -16.05
CA TRP A 132 -1.36 1.13 -14.68
C TRP A 132 -2.43 0.56 -13.76
N VAL A 133 -2.05 0.19 -12.54
CA VAL A 133 -3.00 -0.31 -11.54
C VAL A 133 -2.84 0.49 -10.25
N ASP A 134 -3.95 0.96 -9.69
CA ASP A 134 -4.00 1.54 -8.36
C ASP A 134 -4.53 0.47 -7.39
N LEU A 135 -3.70 0.02 -6.46
CA LEU A 135 -4.09 -0.84 -5.35
C LEU A 135 -4.42 0.04 -4.16
N HIS A 136 -5.72 0.20 -3.88
CA HIS A 136 -6.17 0.83 -2.65
C HIS A 136 -5.98 -0.16 -1.50
N MET A 137 -5.26 0.24 -0.45
CA MET A 137 -5.00 -0.60 0.71
C MET A 137 -4.89 0.27 1.97
N GLY A 138 -5.94 0.26 2.79
CA GLY A 138 -6.02 1.11 3.97
C GLY A 138 -5.74 2.60 3.66
N PRO A 139 -4.79 3.26 4.35
CA PRO A 139 -4.51 4.69 4.15
C PRO A 139 -3.63 4.99 2.92
N VAL A 140 -3.15 3.96 2.21
CA VAL A 140 -2.20 4.10 1.10
C VAL A 140 -2.81 3.57 -0.19
N THR A 141 -2.68 4.36 -1.25
CA THR A 141 -2.87 3.85 -2.61
C THR A 141 -1.52 3.57 -3.23
N TRP A 142 -1.30 2.33 -3.64
CA TRP A 142 -0.10 1.92 -4.35
C TRP A 142 -0.39 2.00 -5.84
N ARG A 143 0.31 2.88 -6.56
CA ARG A 143 0.22 2.98 -8.01
C ARG A 143 1.36 2.18 -8.63
N ILE A 144 1.03 1.06 -9.24
CA ILE A 144 1.96 0.16 -9.92
C ILE A 144 1.99 0.53 -11.40
N THR A 145 3.14 1.01 -11.88
CA THR A 145 3.26 1.61 -13.22
C THR A 145 3.92 0.69 -14.23
N ASP A 146 4.77 -0.23 -13.78
CA ASP A 146 5.48 -1.17 -14.64
C ASP A 146 5.63 -2.55 -14.00
N ARG A 147 5.89 -3.53 -14.85
CA ARG A 147 6.02 -4.93 -14.45
C ARG A 147 7.32 -5.21 -13.67
N ILE A 148 8.40 -4.48 -13.94
CA ILE A 148 9.67 -4.66 -13.22
C ILE A 148 9.49 -4.30 -11.75
N GLY A 149 8.82 -3.17 -11.46
CA GLY A 149 8.50 -2.73 -10.12
C GLY A 149 7.58 -3.69 -9.40
N TYR A 150 6.55 -4.20 -10.07
CA TYR A 150 5.70 -5.22 -9.49
C TYR A 150 6.45 -6.52 -9.16
N ASP A 151 7.19 -7.07 -10.13
CA ASP A 151 7.85 -8.37 -9.98
C ASP A 151 8.96 -8.32 -8.91
N THR A 152 9.75 -7.24 -8.89
CA THR A 152 10.75 -7.02 -7.85
C THR A 152 10.12 -6.76 -6.49
N LEU A 153 9.05 -5.96 -6.41
CA LEU A 153 8.29 -5.77 -5.16
C LEU A 153 7.79 -7.10 -4.61
N MET A 154 7.19 -7.95 -5.45
CA MET A 154 6.71 -9.26 -5.02
C MET A 154 7.83 -10.18 -4.57
N ALA A 155 9.03 -10.10 -5.18
CA ALA A 155 10.20 -10.83 -4.71
C ALA A 155 10.65 -10.36 -3.31
N GLU A 156 10.68 -9.04 -3.09
CA GLU A 156 10.98 -8.45 -1.78
C GLU A 156 9.94 -8.84 -0.73
N LEU A 157 8.65 -8.78 -1.08
CA LEU A 157 7.54 -9.18 -0.22
C LEU A 157 7.58 -10.66 0.16
N ARG A 158 8.01 -11.55 -0.74
CA ARG A 158 8.27 -12.97 -0.39
C ARG A 158 9.44 -13.12 0.58
N ARG A 159 10.47 -12.26 0.52
CA ARG A 159 11.53 -12.23 1.53
C ARG A 159 10.99 -11.74 2.88
N VAL A 160 10.16 -10.70 2.86
CA VAL A 160 9.47 -10.17 4.04
C VAL A 160 8.59 -11.24 4.69
N HIS A 161 7.80 -11.98 3.91
CA HIS A 161 6.95 -13.07 4.40
C HIS A 161 7.76 -14.16 5.10
N ARG A 162 8.85 -14.62 4.47
CA ARG A 162 9.75 -15.60 5.10
C ARG A 162 10.35 -15.11 6.40
N ALA A 163 10.71 -13.83 6.49
CA ALA A 163 11.17 -13.23 7.73
C ALA A 163 10.04 -13.19 8.79
N ALA A 164 8.84 -12.74 8.42
CA ALA A 164 7.68 -12.67 9.31
C ALA A 164 7.33 -14.02 9.93
N VAL A 165 7.35 -15.08 9.14
CA VAL A 165 7.10 -16.47 9.60
C VAL A 165 8.08 -16.91 10.69
N GLY A 166 9.32 -16.41 10.68
CA GLY A 166 10.32 -16.69 11.71
C GLY A 166 10.31 -15.70 12.88
N VAL A 167 9.84 -14.46 12.66
CA VAL A 167 9.85 -13.39 13.66
C VAL A 167 8.65 -13.48 14.60
N PHE A 168 7.46 -13.80 14.10
CA PHE A 168 6.22 -13.74 14.88
C PHE A 168 5.76 -15.13 15.34
N LEU A 169 5.12 -15.18 16.51
CA LEU A 169 4.62 -16.42 17.14
C LEU A 169 3.52 -17.11 16.31
N ASP A 170 2.71 -16.33 15.59
CA ASP A 170 1.66 -16.83 14.69
C ASP A 170 2.21 -17.33 13.34
N GLY A 171 3.51 -17.13 13.07
CA GLY A 171 4.14 -17.43 11.78
C GLY A 171 3.94 -18.85 11.28
N SER A 172 3.83 -19.84 12.18
CA SER A 172 3.55 -21.23 11.81
C SER A 172 2.21 -21.43 11.07
N ARG A 173 1.20 -20.61 11.39
CA ARG A 173 -0.13 -20.64 10.75
C ARG A 173 -0.10 -20.05 9.34
N TYR A 174 0.80 -19.09 9.10
CA TYR A 174 0.91 -18.32 7.85
C TYR A 174 2.11 -18.74 6.98
N ARG A 175 2.57 -20.00 7.09
CA ARG A 175 3.74 -20.50 6.32
C ARG A 175 3.52 -20.60 4.81
N ARG A 176 2.27 -20.74 4.36
CA ARG A 176 1.95 -20.86 2.93
C ARG A 176 2.17 -19.52 2.23
N ASP A 177 2.65 -19.56 0.99
CA ASP A 177 2.88 -18.35 0.18
C ASP A 177 1.53 -17.64 -0.07
N PRO A 178 1.32 -16.42 0.47
CA PRO A 178 0.06 -15.69 0.31
C PRO A 178 -0.22 -15.29 -1.14
N ALA A 179 0.82 -15.17 -1.98
CA ALA A 179 0.66 -14.79 -3.37
C ALA A 179 0.12 -15.93 -4.26
N LYS A 180 0.19 -17.17 -3.77
CA LYS A 180 -0.30 -18.37 -4.48
C LYS A 180 -1.71 -18.79 -4.07
N LEU A 181 -2.26 -18.19 -3.01
CA LEU A 181 -3.62 -18.50 -2.57
C LEU A 181 -4.67 -18.03 -3.57
N LEU A 182 -4.36 -17.00 -4.36
CA LEU A 182 -5.25 -16.49 -5.40
C LEU A 182 -5.22 -17.37 -6.67
N ASP A 183 -4.07 -17.98 -6.99
CA ASP A 183 -3.91 -18.87 -8.15
C ASP A 183 -4.83 -20.09 -8.08
N VAL A 184 -5.18 -20.55 -6.87
CA VAL A 184 -6.07 -21.70 -6.64
C VAL A 184 -7.51 -21.41 -7.07
N PHE A 185 -7.91 -20.14 -7.16
CA PHE A 185 -9.26 -19.75 -7.55
C PHE A 185 -9.38 -19.28 -9.01
N ASP A 186 -8.25 -19.14 -9.72
CA ASP A 186 -8.21 -18.76 -11.14
C ASP A 186 -8.31 -19.99 -12.09
N ASP A 187 -8.29 -21.21 -11.57
CA ASP A 187 -8.36 -22.50 -12.31
C ASP A 187 -9.79 -23.10 -12.36
N VAL A 188 -10.86 -22.31 -12.13
CA VAL A 188 -12.28 -22.76 -12.17
C VAL A 188 -13.08 -22.05 -13.26
#